data_AF-G3APC9-F1
#
_entry.id   AF-G3APC9-F1
#
_cell.length_a   1.000
_cell.length_b   1.000
_cell.length_c   1.000
_cell.angle_alpha   90.00
_cell.angle_beta   90.00
_cell.angle_gamma   90.00
#
_symmetry.space_group_name_H-M   'P 1'
#
loop_
_entity.id
_entity.type
_entity.pdbx_description
1 polymer ?
#
loop_
_entity_poly.entity_id
_entity_poly.type
_entity_poly.pdbx_seq_one_letter_code
_entity_poly.pdbx_strand_id
1 'polypeptide(L)'
;MKLSLFLPFLVLVNAHGDHSGHGSDKPAVKPPQLTWAQWHMAQEHNLDDYDAATFFTLHDLSGSRAWSRADILNIYGLINPRVGDGSGMGSHGNNEEISKQAKDKVVNTILGLIDSNKDGQISWDEWIQFSAKGGELPDLGYGPGHHLDFESEYEEHHWKKYHMNDDPDVLIKHKEDIEHELLHHEHEIEETHHKAPQIRQVTKNFLSKINLHNLTPRYTKK
;
A
#
# COMPACT_ATOMS: atom_id res chain seq x y z
N MET A 1 -60.29 -11.40 44.04
CA MET A 1 -58.88 -10.98 43.85
C MET A 1 -58.43 -11.44 42.47
N LYS A 2 -58.24 -10.54 41.52
CA LYS A 2 -57.67 -10.86 40.20
C LYS A 2 -56.20 -10.44 40.22
N LEU A 3 -55.29 -11.40 40.17
CA LEU A 3 -53.85 -11.14 39.99
C LEU A 3 -53.61 -10.80 38.52
N SER A 4 -53.15 -9.58 38.23
CA SER A 4 -52.53 -9.23 36.96
C SER A 4 -51.13 -9.82 36.90
N LEU A 5 -50.87 -10.67 35.91
CA LEU A 5 -49.54 -11.17 35.59
C LEU A 5 -48.90 -10.21 34.58
N PHE A 6 -47.89 -9.46 35.01
CA PHE A 6 -47.03 -8.68 34.11
C PHE A 6 -46.00 -9.63 33.49
N LEU A 7 -45.99 -9.75 32.16
CA LEU A 7 -44.99 -10.50 31.41
C LEU A 7 -43.95 -9.50 30.85
N PRO A 8 -42.67 -9.53 31.26
CA PRO A 8 -41.68 -8.66 30.65
C PRO A 8 -41.26 -9.25 29.30
N PHE A 9 -41.36 -8.42 28.25
CA PHE A 9 -40.85 -8.71 26.93
C PHE A 9 -39.32 -8.55 26.97
N LEU A 10 -38.57 -9.65 27.03
CA LEU A 10 -37.12 -9.61 26.81
C LEU A 10 -36.87 -9.41 25.32
N VAL A 11 -36.45 -8.21 24.94
CA VAL A 11 -35.84 -7.96 23.63
C VAL A 11 -34.42 -8.50 23.70
N LEU A 12 -34.17 -9.64 23.07
CA LEU A 12 -32.82 -10.13 22.79
C LEU A 12 -32.22 -9.27 21.69
N VAL A 13 -31.41 -8.28 22.07
CA VAL A 13 -30.51 -7.59 21.16
C VAL A 13 -29.33 -8.54 20.91
N ASN A 14 -29.29 -9.18 19.74
CA ASN A 14 -28.09 -9.87 19.27
C ASN A 14 -27.12 -8.81 18.75
N ALA A 15 -26.28 -8.28 19.64
CA ALA A 15 -25.05 -7.62 19.25
C ALA A 15 -24.12 -8.67 18.62
N HIS A 16 -23.80 -8.50 17.34
CA HIS A 16 -22.70 -9.22 16.69
C HIS A 16 -21.38 -8.60 17.17
N GLY A 17 -20.44 -9.43 17.60
CA GLY A 17 -19.13 -8.99 18.05
C GLY A 17 -18.26 -10.17 18.45
N ASP A 18 -17.96 -11.06 17.50
CA ASP A 18 -16.86 -12.00 17.67
C ASP A 18 -15.56 -11.24 17.34
N HIS A 19 -15.00 -10.60 18.35
CA HIS A 19 -13.66 -10.02 18.29
C HIS A 19 -12.65 -11.07 18.75
N SER A 20 -12.45 -12.11 17.94
CA SER A 20 -11.29 -12.98 18.08
C SER A 20 -10.08 -12.29 17.44
N GLY A 21 -9.41 -11.47 18.25
CA GLY A 21 -8.07 -10.99 17.95
C GLY A 21 -7.10 -12.16 17.81
N HIS A 22 -6.76 -12.49 16.58
CA HIS A 22 -5.56 -13.24 16.25
C HIS A 22 -4.92 -12.58 15.03
N GLY A 23 -3.75 -11.98 15.24
CA GLY A 23 -2.86 -11.57 14.17
C GLY A 23 -2.62 -12.75 13.24
N SER A 24 -3.21 -12.69 12.06
CA SER A 24 -2.87 -13.58 10.97
C SER A 24 -1.95 -12.81 10.03
N ASP A 25 -0.69 -13.24 9.99
CA ASP A 25 0.36 -12.93 8.99
C ASP A 25 -0.04 -13.38 7.57
N LYS A 26 -1.32 -13.24 7.20
CA LYS A 26 -1.82 -13.66 5.89
C LYS A 26 -2.09 -12.41 5.08
N PRO A 27 -1.56 -12.35 3.84
CA PRO A 27 -1.92 -11.30 2.91
C PRO A 27 -3.43 -11.16 2.86
N ALA A 28 -3.93 -9.93 2.67
CA ALA A 28 -5.34 -9.71 2.47
C ALA A 28 -5.81 -10.63 1.32
N VAL A 29 -6.61 -11.66 1.66
CA VAL A 29 -7.12 -12.61 0.68
C VAL A 29 -8.44 -12.07 0.19
N LYS A 30 -8.55 -11.83 -1.13
CA LYS A 30 -9.81 -11.43 -1.75
C LYS A 30 -10.94 -12.36 -1.32
N PRO A 31 -12.05 -11.85 -0.74
CA PRO A 31 -13.18 -12.69 -0.42
C PRO A 31 -13.73 -13.39 -1.68
N PRO A 32 -14.11 -14.68 -1.61
CA PRO A 32 -14.54 -15.44 -2.79
C PRO A 32 -15.81 -14.88 -3.44
N GLN A 33 -16.65 -14.17 -2.68
CA GLN A 33 -17.90 -13.59 -3.13
C GLN A 33 -17.76 -12.22 -3.82
N LEU A 34 -16.60 -11.58 -3.73
CA LEU A 34 -16.37 -10.25 -4.31
C LEU A 34 -15.59 -10.36 -5.63
N THR A 35 -15.89 -9.47 -6.57
CA THR A 35 -14.99 -9.19 -7.70
C THR A 35 -13.70 -8.56 -7.19
N TRP A 36 -12.64 -8.57 -7.99
CA TRP A 36 -11.40 -7.89 -7.60
C TRP A 36 -11.63 -6.38 -7.42
N ALA A 37 -12.37 -5.75 -8.32
CA ALA A 37 -12.68 -4.33 -8.22
C ALA A 37 -13.50 -4.00 -6.95
N GLN A 38 -14.46 -4.84 -6.54
CA GLN A 38 -15.21 -4.63 -5.31
C GLN A 38 -14.32 -4.72 -4.07
N TRP A 39 -13.40 -5.68 -4.06
CA TRP A 39 -12.45 -5.81 -2.98
C TRP A 39 -11.48 -4.62 -2.91
N HIS A 40 -10.94 -4.20 -4.07
CA HIS A 40 -10.11 -3.01 -4.21
C HIS A 40 -10.82 -1.76 -3.66
N MET A 41 -12.05 -1.48 -4.13
CA MET A 41 -12.81 -0.30 -3.70
C MET A 41 -13.13 -0.29 -2.20
N ALA A 42 -13.39 -1.46 -1.61
CA ALA A 42 -13.66 -1.57 -0.19
C ALA A 42 -12.40 -1.35 0.68
N GLN A 43 -11.25 -1.85 0.24
CA GLN A 43 -9.98 -1.72 1.00
C GLN A 43 -9.36 -0.33 0.84
N GLU A 44 -9.25 0.14 -0.40
CA GLU A 44 -8.45 1.32 -0.76
C GLU A 44 -9.27 2.62 -0.71
N HIS A 45 -10.58 2.55 -0.96
CA HIS A 45 -11.46 3.74 -1.02
C HIS A 45 -12.55 3.76 0.05
N ASN A 46 -12.65 2.71 0.88
CA ASN A 46 -13.74 2.53 1.84
C ASN A 46 -15.14 2.67 1.22
N LEU A 47 -15.31 2.18 -0.01
CA LEU A 47 -16.58 2.21 -0.73
C LEU A 47 -17.13 0.79 -0.91
N ASP A 48 -18.24 0.50 -0.22
CA ASP A 48 -18.98 -0.76 -0.36
C ASP A 48 -19.82 -0.84 -1.65
N ASP A 49 -20.15 0.32 -2.24
CA ASP A 49 -20.91 0.44 -3.47
C ASP A 49 -20.39 1.60 -4.32
N TYR A 50 -20.39 1.42 -5.64
CA TYR A 50 -19.89 2.37 -6.63
C TYR A 50 -20.42 2.03 -8.02
N ASP A 51 -20.51 3.03 -8.90
CA ASP A 51 -20.77 2.81 -10.31
C ASP A 51 -19.49 2.86 -11.15
N ALA A 52 -19.59 2.41 -12.41
CA ALA A 52 -18.45 2.41 -13.32
C ALA A 52 -17.86 3.83 -13.51
N ALA A 53 -18.70 4.86 -13.50
CA ALA A 53 -18.28 6.25 -13.62
C ALA A 53 -17.38 6.66 -12.44
N THR A 54 -17.79 6.35 -11.22
CA THR A 54 -17.05 6.62 -9.99
C THR A 54 -15.71 5.88 -9.98
N PHE A 55 -15.71 4.59 -10.32
CA PHE A 55 -14.47 3.81 -10.41
C PHE A 55 -13.50 4.45 -11.41
N PHE A 56 -13.98 4.90 -12.58
CA PHE A 56 -13.12 5.56 -13.55
C PHE A 56 -12.50 6.84 -13.00
N THR A 57 -13.35 7.73 -12.47
CA THR A 57 -12.94 9.06 -12.01
C THR A 57 -11.93 8.99 -10.88
N LEU A 58 -12.07 8.05 -9.94
CA LEU A 58 -11.12 7.89 -8.83
C LEU A 58 -9.71 7.48 -9.31
N HIS A 59 -9.61 6.84 -10.47
CA HIS A 59 -8.37 6.27 -10.98
C HIS A 59 -7.78 7.02 -12.18
N ASP A 60 -8.41 8.10 -12.64
CA ASP A 60 -7.82 9.01 -13.63
C ASP A 60 -6.96 10.06 -12.91
N LEU A 61 -5.72 9.70 -12.56
CA LEU A 61 -4.82 10.55 -11.78
C LEU A 61 -4.54 11.89 -12.46
N SER A 62 -4.57 11.89 -13.79
CA SER A 62 -4.28 13.06 -14.62
C SER A 62 -5.49 13.92 -14.93
N GLY A 63 -6.71 13.44 -14.64
CA GLY A 63 -7.96 14.06 -15.07
C GLY A 63 -8.12 14.16 -16.59
N SER A 64 -7.45 13.29 -17.35
CA SER A 64 -7.41 13.34 -18.82
C SER A 64 -8.65 12.74 -19.50
N ARG A 65 -9.55 12.14 -18.71
CA ARG A 65 -10.65 11.27 -19.16
C ARG A 65 -10.18 10.01 -19.91
N ALA A 66 -8.95 9.59 -19.65
CA ALA A 66 -8.37 8.35 -20.13
C ALA A 66 -7.44 7.76 -19.05
N TRP A 67 -7.47 6.45 -18.84
CA TRP A 67 -6.44 5.78 -18.07
C TRP A 67 -5.22 5.53 -18.95
N SER A 68 -4.12 6.15 -18.57
CA SER A 68 -2.81 5.89 -19.11
C SER A 68 -2.21 4.62 -18.52
N ARG A 69 -1.02 4.27 -19.01
CA ARG A 69 -0.17 3.24 -18.39
C ARG A 69 0.02 3.46 -16.89
N ALA A 70 0.23 4.71 -16.47
CA ALA A 70 0.48 5.03 -15.07
C ALA A 70 -0.77 4.72 -14.24
N ASP A 71 -1.94 5.18 -14.68
CA ASP A 71 -3.22 4.93 -14.01
C ASP A 71 -3.48 3.43 -13.84
N ILE A 72 -3.26 2.62 -14.89
CA ILE A 72 -3.40 1.15 -14.81
C ILE A 72 -2.43 0.55 -13.77
N LEU A 73 -1.17 1.00 -13.75
CA LEU A 73 -0.21 0.54 -12.75
C LEU A 73 -0.59 1.00 -11.34
N ASN A 74 -1.21 2.16 -11.18
CA ASN A 74 -1.65 2.67 -9.90
C ASN A 74 -2.84 1.89 -9.34
N ILE A 75 -3.82 1.56 -10.18
CA ILE A 75 -4.96 0.70 -9.83
C ILE A 75 -4.50 -0.62 -9.20
N TYR A 76 -3.41 -1.20 -9.72
CA TYR A 76 -2.84 -2.46 -9.24
C TYR A 76 -1.72 -2.29 -8.20
N GLY A 77 -1.43 -1.07 -7.72
CA GLY A 77 -0.38 -0.86 -6.74
C GLY A 77 1.03 -1.19 -7.25
N LEU A 78 1.39 -0.67 -8.43
CA LEU A 78 2.65 -1.01 -9.11
C LEU A 78 3.51 0.22 -9.45
N ILE A 79 3.04 1.45 -9.16
CA ILE A 79 3.83 2.67 -9.38
C ILE A 79 4.97 2.76 -8.36
N ASN A 80 4.67 2.61 -7.06
CA ASN A 80 5.62 2.77 -5.96
C ASN A 80 5.85 1.44 -5.21
N PRO A 81 6.46 0.40 -5.83
CA PRO A 81 6.65 -0.87 -5.17
C PRO A 81 7.78 -0.75 -4.14
N ARG A 82 7.44 -0.34 -2.93
CA ARG A 82 8.31 -0.54 -1.77
C ARG A 82 7.46 -1.25 -0.74
N VAL A 83 7.65 -2.57 -0.77
CA VAL A 83 7.14 -3.67 0.05
C VAL A 83 5.73 -4.23 -0.13
N GLY A 84 5.69 -5.57 -0.10
CA GLY A 84 4.59 -6.32 0.48
C GLY A 84 3.42 -6.65 -0.44
N ASP A 85 2.28 -6.79 0.21
CA ASP A 85 0.96 -7.16 -0.30
C ASP A 85 0.00 -5.97 -0.44
N GLY A 86 0.53 -4.74 -0.34
CA GLY A 86 -0.23 -3.48 -0.35
C GLY A 86 -0.45 -2.86 1.03
N SER A 87 -0.10 -3.53 2.13
CA SER A 87 -0.37 -3.04 3.50
C SER A 87 0.63 -2.00 4.04
N GLY A 88 1.62 -1.56 3.25
CA GLY A 88 2.76 -0.80 3.78
C GLY A 88 3.62 -1.63 4.74
N MET A 89 3.62 -2.96 4.61
CA MET A 89 4.46 -3.86 5.42
C MET A 89 5.30 -4.79 4.54
N GLY A 90 6.45 -5.22 5.03
CA GLY A 90 7.27 -6.24 4.38
C GLY A 90 8.69 -6.32 4.92
N SER A 91 9.64 -6.72 4.09
CA SER A 91 11.04 -6.90 4.49
C SER A 91 11.98 -6.59 3.34
N HIS A 92 13.12 -5.93 3.63
CA HIS A 92 14.24 -5.87 2.71
C HIS A 92 14.69 -7.29 2.33
N GLY A 93 14.54 -7.62 1.04
CA GLY A 93 14.87 -8.94 0.47
C GLY A 93 13.71 -9.66 -0.20
N ASN A 94 12.45 -9.27 0.07
CA ASN A 94 11.28 -9.82 -0.60
C ASN A 94 10.74 -8.80 -1.61
N ASN A 95 11.16 -8.96 -2.86
CA ASN A 95 10.84 -8.15 -4.05
C ASN A 95 11.51 -6.77 -4.11
N GLU A 96 12.78 -6.80 -4.54
CA GLU A 96 13.32 -5.75 -5.43
C GLU A 96 12.26 -5.36 -6.46
N GLU A 97 12.13 -4.05 -6.72
CA GLU A 97 11.23 -3.41 -7.70
C GLU A 97 10.51 -4.38 -8.63
N ILE A 98 9.16 -4.40 -8.60
CA ILE A 98 8.38 -5.22 -9.53
C ILE A 98 8.89 -4.99 -10.95
N SER A 99 9.41 -6.06 -11.56
CA SER A 99 10.18 -5.96 -12.80
C SER A 99 9.38 -5.22 -13.87
N LYS A 100 10.08 -4.49 -14.75
CA LYS A 100 9.45 -3.83 -15.90
C LYS A 100 8.58 -4.81 -16.71
N GLN A 101 9.03 -6.06 -16.86
CA GLN A 101 8.28 -7.10 -17.56
C GLN A 101 6.96 -7.44 -16.86
N ALA A 102 6.94 -7.52 -15.53
CA ALA A 102 5.72 -7.73 -14.75
C ALA A 102 4.75 -6.55 -14.91
N LYS A 103 5.25 -5.31 -14.81
CA LYS A 103 4.46 -4.09 -15.07
C LYS A 103 3.90 -4.06 -16.50
N ASP A 104 4.71 -4.41 -17.49
CA ASP A 104 4.29 -4.52 -18.90
C ASP A 104 3.19 -5.57 -19.07
N LYS A 105 3.32 -6.74 -18.42
CA LYS A 105 2.33 -7.80 -18.48
C LYS A 105 0.97 -7.34 -17.93
N VAL A 106 0.96 -6.65 -16.80
CA VAL A 106 -0.26 -6.08 -16.21
C VAL A 106 -0.93 -5.12 -17.19
N VAL A 107 -0.18 -4.11 -17.65
CA VAL A 107 -0.71 -3.08 -18.57
C VAL A 107 -1.23 -3.72 -19.86
N ASN A 108 -0.48 -4.63 -20.47
CA ASN A 108 -0.91 -5.30 -21.70
C ASN A 108 -2.15 -6.19 -21.50
N THR A 109 -2.30 -6.79 -20.32
CA THR A 109 -3.48 -7.60 -19.99
C THR A 109 -4.72 -6.71 -19.92
N ILE A 110 -4.62 -5.56 -19.26
CA ILE A 110 -5.76 -4.64 -19.10
C ILE A 110 -6.11 -3.95 -20.43
N LEU A 111 -5.11 -3.44 -21.17
CA LEU A 111 -5.33 -2.90 -22.51
C LEU A 111 -5.96 -3.96 -23.43
N GLY A 112 -5.48 -5.20 -23.40
CA GLY A 112 -6.05 -6.29 -24.21
C GLY A 112 -7.52 -6.62 -23.92
N LEU A 113 -8.03 -6.25 -22.74
CA LEU A 113 -9.43 -6.46 -22.36
C LEU A 113 -10.34 -5.29 -22.77
N ILE A 114 -9.81 -4.06 -22.79
CA ILE A 114 -10.64 -2.84 -22.79
C ILE A 114 -10.30 -1.89 -23.95
N ASP A 115 -9.02 -1.71 -24.27
CA ASP A 115 -8.53 -0.81 -25.33
C ASP A 115 -8.91 -1.35 -26.71
N SER A 116 -10.04 -0.86 -27.21
CA SER A 116 -10.70 -1.35 -28.42
C SER A 116 -10.11 -0.72 -29.67
N ASN A 117 -9.64 0.52 -29.56
CA ASN A 117 -9.08 1.30 -30.65
C ASN A 117 -7.54 1.11 -30.79
N LYS A 118 -6.90 0.48 -29.80
CA LYS A 118 -5.46 0.18 -29.71
C LYS A 118 -4.58 1.43 -29.65
N ASP A 119 -5.06 2.49 -29.01
CA ASP A 119 -4.29 3.72 -28.81
C ASP A 119 -3.37 3.66 -27.58
N GLY A 120 -3.42 2.57 -26.82
CA GLY A 120 -2.57 2.32 -25.66
C GLY A 120 -3.08 2.95 -24.37
N GLN A 121 -4.32 3.44 -24.36
CA GLN A 121 -5.00 4.00 -23.20
C GLN A 121 -6.42 3.43 -23.12
N ILE A 122 -7.10 3.67 -22.00
CA ILE A 122 -8.50 3.29 -21.83
C ILE A 122 -9.32 4.56 -21.66
N SER A 123 -10.10 4.90 -22.68
CA SER A 123 -10.99 6.04 -22.61
C SER A 123 -12.17 5.80 -21.67
N TRP A 124 -12.79 6.89 -21.19
CA TRP A 124 -14.05 6.84 -20.45
C TRP A 124 -15.09 5.94 -21.14
N ASP A 125 -15.30 6.11 -22.45
CA ASP A 125 -16.35 5.40 -23.18
C ASP A 125 -16.05 3.91 -23.30
N GLU A 126 -14.79 3.52 -23.48
CA GLU A 126 -14.37 2.11 -23.51
C GLU A 126 -14.59 1.43 -22.16
N TRP A 127 -14.23 2.11 -21.07
CA TRP A 127 -14.47 1.61 -19.72
C TRP A 127 -15.98 1.43 -19.46
N ILE A 128 -16.79 2.45 -19.71
CA ILE A 128 -18.24 2.37 -19.47
C ILE A 128 -18.86 1.25 -20.31
N GLN A 129 -18.46 1.10 -21.57
CA GLN A 129 -18.95 0.01 -22.42
C GLN A 129 -18.49 -1.37 -21.94
N PHE A 130 -17.26 -1.49 -21.45
CA PHE A 130 -16.73 -2.72 -20.87
C PHE A 130 -17.52 -3.12 -19.62
N SER A 131 -17.67 -2.20 -18.66
CA SER A 131 -18.43 -2.44 -17.42
C SER A 131 -19.91 -2.73 -17.69
N ALA A 132 -20.55 -2.02 -18.63
CA ALA A 132 -21.95 -2.23 -18.98
C ALA A 132 -22.22 -3.63 -19.58
N LYS A 133 -21.20 -4.28 -20.15
CA LYS A 133 -21.26 -5.67 -20.63
C LYS A 133 -20.97 -6.70 -19.54
N GLY A 134 -20.79 -6.28 -18.29
CA GLY A 134 -20.37 -7.14 -17.18
C GLY A 134 -18.87 -7.44 -17.18
N GLY A 135 -18.07 -6.60 -17.83
CA GLY A 135 -16.61 -6.72 -17.78
C GLY A 135 -16.08 -6.43 -16.39
N GLU A 136 -15.15 -7.27 -15.93
CA GLU A 136 -14.50 -7.14 -14.63
C GLU A 136 -12.98 -7.06 -14.79
N LEU A 137 -12.34 -6.25 -13.95
CA LEU A 137 -10.88 -6.24 -13.85
C LEU A 137 -10.42 -7.54 -13.16
N PRO A 138 -9.42 -8.25 -13.73
CA PRO A 138 -8.95 -9.50 -13.17
C PRO A 138 -8.13 -9.29 -11.90
N ASP A 139 -8.19 -10.25 -10.99
CA ASP A 139 -7.19 -10.39 -9.93
C ASP A 139 -5.88 -10.89 -10.54
N LEU A 140 -4.84 -10.05 -10.52
CA LEU A 140 -3.53 -10.35 -11.08
C LEU A 140 -2.53 -10.83 -10.02
N GLY A 141 -2.96 -10.99 -8.76
CA GLY A 141 -2.13 -11.48 -7.65
C GLY A 141 -1.26 -10.42 -6.99
N TYR A 142 -1.61 -9.14 -7.13
CA TYR A 142 -0.90 -7.99 -6.51
C TYR A 142 -1.65 -7.44 -5.29
N GLY A 143 -2.53 -8.23 -4.68
CA GLY A 143 -3.36 -7.78 -3.57
C GLY A 143 -4.55 -6.92 -4.02
N PRO A 144 -5.13 -6.12 -3.10
CA PRO A 144 -6.22 -5.22 -3.44
C PRO A 144 -5.73 -4.10 -4.36
N GLY A 145 -4.44 -3.79 -4.38
CA GLY A 145 -3.85 -2.58 -4.98
C GLY A 145 -3.13 -1.80 -3.88
N HIS A 146 -2.64 -0.61 -4.22
CA HIS A 146 -2.25 0.44 -3.27
C HIS A 146 -2.18 1.77 -4.05
N HIS A 147 -2.59 2.88 -3.45
CA HIS A 147 -2.62 4.20 -4.10
C HIS A 147 -1.62 5.20 -3.52
N LEU A 148 -1.23 5.01 -2.27
CA LEU A 148 -0.33 5.85 -1.53
C LEU A 148 1.10 5.27 -1.58
N ASP A 149 2.04 6.06 -1.06
CA ASP A 149 3.38 5.57 -0.80
C ASP A 149 3.41 4.62 0.40
N PHE A 150 4.54 3.92 0.54
CA PHE A 150 4.75 2.90 1.58
C PHE A 150 4.42 3.39 3.00
N GLU A 151 4.86 4.60 3.40
CA GLU A 151 4.56 5.13 4.74
C GLU A 151 3.08 5.43 4.90
N SER A 152 2.50 6.11 3.91
CA SER A 152 1.12 6.55 3.97
C SER A 152 0.15 5.37 3.96
N GLU A 153 0.45 4.32 3.18
CA GLU A 153 -0.30 3.07 3.18
C GLU A 153 -0.24 2.38 4.55
N TYR A 154 0.95 2.29 5.14
CA TYR A 154 1.12 1.74 6.47
C TYR A 154 0.30 2.52 7.49
N GLU A 155 0.47 3.84 7.53
CA GLU A 155 -0.25 4.71 8.45
C GLU A 155 -1.76 4.51 8.32
N GLU A 156 -2.30 4.57 7.09
CA GLU A 156 -3.73 4.47 6.86
C GLU A 156 -4.30 3.08 7.22
N HIS A 157 -3.67 2.01 6.74
CA HIS A 157 -4.17 0.65 6.96
C HIS A 157 -3.95 0.17 8.40
N HIS A 158 -2.77 0.42 8.96
CA HIS A 158 -2.44 0.03 10.34
C HIS A 158 -3.28 0.82 11.34
N TRP A 159 -3.40 2.14 11.15
CA TRP A 159 -4.21 2.98 12.04
C TRP A 159 -5.68 2.57 11.99
N LYS A 160 -6.27 2.36 10.81
CA LYS A 160 -7.67 1.92 10.69
C LYS A 160 -7.90 0.58 11.39
N LYS A 161 -6.97 -0.35 11.26
CA LYS A 161 -7.10 -1.70 11.81
C LYS A 161 -6.93 -1.76 13.32
N TYR A 162 -5.95 -1.05 13.87
CA TYR A 162 -5.53 -1.24 15.26
C TYR A 162 -5.80 -0.04 16.17
N HIS A 163 -5.94 1.16 15.63
CA HIS A 163 -6.02 2.40 16.42
C HIS A 163 -7.39 3.07 16.36
N MET A 164 -8.06 3.10 15.21
CA MET A 164 -9.27 3.90 14.98
C MET A 164 -10.35 3.77 16.07
N ASN A 165 -10.61 2.55 16.55
CA ASN A 165 -11.70 2.29 17.50
C ASN A 165 -11.25 2.31 18.97
N ASP A 166 -10.04 1.84 19.25
CA ASP A 166 -9.60 1.49 20.61
C ASP A 166 -8.47 2.39 21.15
N ASP A 167 -7.66 2.97 20.26
CA ASP A 167 -6.48 3.76 20.62
C ASP A 167 -6.17 4.84 19.55
N PRO A 168 -7.06 5.81 19.34
CA PRO A 168 -6.90 6.82 18.28
C PRO A 168 -5.69 7.73 18.52
N ASP A 169 -5.24 7.85 19.77
CA ASP A 169 -4.06 8.64 20.17
C ASP A 169 -2.74 7.84 20.05
N VAL A 170 -2.79 6.59 19.55
CA VAL A 170 -1.62 5.73 19.27
C VAL A 170 -0.71 5.55 20.49
N LEU A 171 -1.31 5.35 21.67
CA LEU A 171 -0.61 5.11 22.93
C LEU A 171 -0.05 3.69 23.04
N ILE A 172 -0.66 2.73 22.34
CA ILE A 172 -0.26 1.34 22.26
C ILE A 172 0.63 1.17 21.03
N LYS A 173 1.78 0.50 21.18
CA LYS A 173 2.62 0.14 20.03
C LYS A 173 2.43 -1.33 19.71
N HIS A 174 2.07 -1.60 18.47
CA HIS A 174 1.93 -2.93 17.90
C HIS A 174 3.28 -3.41 17.38
N LYS A 175 3.38 -4.70 17.10
CA LYS A 175 4.61 -5.31 16.57
C LYS A 175 4.95 -4.69 15.22
N GLU A 176 3.93 -4.49 14.41
CA GLU A 176 4.00 -3.92 13.07
C GLU A 176 4.55 -2.49 13.10
N ASP A 177 4.27 -1.68 14.13
CA ASP A 177 4.83 -0.33 14.27
C ASP A 177 6.36 -0.37 14.35
N ILE A 178 6.90 -1.35 15.07
CA ILE A 178 8.35 -1.51 15.22
C ILE A 178 8.96 -2.05 13.92
N GLU A 179 8.30 -3.01 13.28
CA GLU A 179 8.75 -3.61 12.02
C GLU A 179 8.76 -2.58 10.89
N HIS A 180 7.73 -1.74 10.82
CA HIS A 180 7.63 -0.64 9.87
C HIS A 180 8.72 0.40 10.09
N GLU A 181 8.93 0.87 11.32
CA GLU A 181 9.99 1.84 11.63
C GLU A 181 11.40 1.32 11.31
N LEU A 182 11.66 0.03 11.53
CA LEU A 182 12.93 -0.59 11.16
C LEU A 182 13.12 -0.62 9.64
N LEU A 183 12.06 -0.95 8.90
CA LEU A 183 12.05 -0.97 7.44
C LEU A 183 12.20 0.45 6.87
N HIS A 184 11.48 1.43 7.39
CA HIS A 184 11.62 2.84 7.03
C HIS A 184 13.06 3.32 7.27
N HIS A 185 13.65 3.00 8.42
CA HIS A 185 15.05 3.36 8.70
C HIS A 185 16.04 2.69 7.75
N GLU A 186 15.79 1.46 7.33
CA GLU A 186 16.62 0.78 6.34
C GLU A 186 16.53 1.46 4.97
N HIS A 187 15.32 1.84 4.51
CA HIS A 187 15.12 2.65 3.31
C HIS A 187 15.85 4.01 3.41
N GLU A 188 15.72 4.73 4.52
CA GLU A 188 16.41 6.02 4.73
C GLU A 188 17.94 5.86 4.68
N ILE A 189 18.46 4.79 5.30
CA ILE A 189 19.87 4.45 5.26
C ILE A 189 20.28 4.24 3.81
N GLU A 190 19.62 3.39 3.04
CA GLU A 190 19.95 3.17 1.63
C GLU A 190 19.97 4.48 0.84
N GLU A 191 18.88 5.25 0.88
CA GLU A 191 18.75 6.50 0.15
C GLU A 191 19.83 7.52 0.52
N THR A 192 20.15 7.67 1.81
CA THR A 192 21.18 8.62 2.27
C THR A 192 22.59 8.10 2.05
N HIS A 193 22.79 6.79 2.15
CA HIS A 193 24.09 6.13 1.98
C HIS A 193 24.57 6.15 0.53
N HIS A 194 23.64 6.17 -0.42
CA HIS A 194 23.93 6.29 -1.85
C HIS A 194 24.18 7.74 -2.33
N LYS A 195 23.90 8.77 -1.52
CA LYS A 195 24.04 10.18 -1.93
C LYS A 195 25.50 10.69 -2.00
N ALA A 196 26.49 9.97 -1.45
CA ALA A 196 27.91 10.40 -1.48
C ALA A 196 28.93 9.23 -1.55
N PRO A 197 28.89 8.37 -2.59
CA PRO A 197 29.80 7.23 -2.73
C PRO A 197 31.29 7.65 -2.76
N GLN A 198 31.58 8.83 -3.30
CA GLN A 198 32.92 9.41 -3.37
C GLN A 198 33.52 9.71 -1.98
N ILE A 199 32.72 10.20 -1.03
CA ILE A 199 33.21 10.50 0.32
C ILE A 199 33.53 9.19 1.06
N ARG A 200 32.72 8.15 0.87
CA ARG A 200 32.96 6.83 1.45
C ARG A 200 34.20 6.16 0.90
N GLN A 201 34.48 6.33 -0.40
CA GLN A 201 35.70 5.80 -0.99
C GLN A 201 36.95 6.50 -0.42
N VAL A 202 36.85 7.80 -0.16
CA VAL A 202 37.92 8.56 0.50
C VAL A 202 38.10 8.09 1.95
N THR A 203 37.02 7.97 2.73
CA THR A 203 37.09 7.62 4.17
C THR A 203 37.39 6.15 4.45
N LYS A 204 37.07 5.22 3.55
CA LYS A 204 37.37 3.77 3.71
C LYS A 204 38.85 3.48 3.96
N ASN A 205 39.75 4.34 3.46
CA ASN A 205 41.20 4.20 3.60
C ASN A 205 41.88 5.41 4.25
N PHE A 206 41.13 6.32 4.88
CA PHE A 206 41.69 7.58 5.39
C PHE A 206 42.21 7.45 6.82
N LEU A 207 43.32 6.74 7.01
CA LEU A 207 44.30 7.23 7.97
C LEU A 207 45.02 8.39 7.28
N SER A 208 44.57 9.62 7.54
CA SER A 208 45.33 10.77 7.06
C SER A 208 46.76 10.62 7.56
N LYS A 209 47.73 10.58 6.64
CA LYS A 209 49.13 10.74 7.07
C LYS A 209 49.21 12.12 7.66
N ILE A 210 49.23 12.20 8.99
CA ILE A 210 49.37 13.47 9.70
C ILE A 210 50.68 14.08 9.21
N ASN A 211 50.59 15.21 8.51
CA ASN A 211 51.78 15.97 8.16
C ASN A 211 52.31 16.59 9.45
N LEU A 212 53.33 15.97 10.03
CA LEU A 212 53.91 16.37 11.31
C LEU A 212 54.46 17.82 11.26
N HIS A 213 54.77 18.36 10.08
CA HIS A 213 55.18 19.76 9.91
C HIS A 213 54.05 20.77 10.17
N ASN A 214 52.78 20.32 10.12
CA ASN A 214 51.62 21.16 10.42
C ASN A 214 51.23 21.12 11.91
N LEU A 215 51.88 20.28 12.72
CA LEU A 215 51.65 20.22 14.15
C LEU A 215 52.53 21.25 14.86
N THR A 216 51.95 22.01 15.79
CA THR A 216 52.76 22.88 16.66
C THR A 216 53.67 22.03 17.56
N PRO A 217 54.85 22.54 17.97
CA PRO A 217 55.84 21.78 18.75
C PRO A 217 55.32 21.21 20.08
N ARG A 218 54.18 21.70 20.59
CA ARG A 218 53.52 21.18 21.79
C ARG A 218 52.94 19.77 21.59
N TYR A 219 52.66 19.37 20.36
CA TYR A 219 51.99 18.10 20.02
C TYR A 219 52.91 17.10 19.30
N THR A 220 54.19 17.44 19.11
CA THR A 220 55.20 16.50 18.60
C THR A 220 56.02 15.96 19.76
N LYS A 221 56.19 14.63 19.81
CA LYS A 221 57.11 14.01 20.78
C LYS A 221 58.55 14.38 20.37
N LYS A 222 59.35 14.88 21.31
CA LYS A 222 60.79 15.10 21.09
C LYS A 222 61.52 13.77 20.96
#